data_AF-A0A1G0GTZ5-F1
#
_entry.id   AF-A0A1G0GTZ5-F1
#
_cell.length_a   1.000
_cell.length_b   1.000
_cell.length_c   1.000
_cell.angle_alpha   90.00
_cell.angle_beta   90.00
_cell.angle_gamma   90.00
#
_symmetry.space_group_name_H-M   'P 1'
#
loop_
_entity.id
_entity.type
_entity.pdbx_description
1 polymer ?
#
loop_
_entity_poly.entity_id
_entity_poly.type
_entity_poly.pdbx_seq_one_letter_code
_entity_poly.pdbx_strand_id
1 'polypeptide(L)'
;MMRSIRKNHRYILFFIVFSFLITGSFYFLFLQSAVIHYQYTKRNYDASLIALNEKKQLAVSDIHAQKELHRIEQQNSDFYAAIQSNQSLDQLLQLATNSAEKSGFSVIQAAPVVFKQKNNQPADDQIQLQLSGTYQCLFYFIDQLNQSAWPYILTELKIQHADQFNIQLDLRSPS
;
A
#
# COMPACT_ATOMS: atom_id res chain seq x y z
N MET A 1 17.47 -61.78 69.71
CA MET A 1 17.52 -60.31 69.54
C MET A 1 18.42 -59.82 68.40
N MET A 2 19.57 -60.45 68.11
CA MET A 2 20.52 -60.00 67.06
C MET A 2 20.01 -59.99 65.59
N ARG A 3 19.02 -60.82 65.23
CA ARG A 3 18.45 -60.83 63.86
C ARG A 3 17.54 -59.62 63.56
N SER A 4 16.96 -59.00 64.59
CA SER A 4 16.07 -57.83 64.44
C SER A 4 16.84 -56.56 64.06
N ILE A 5 18.01 -56.36 64.69
CA ILE A 5 18.86 -55.19 64.48
C ILE A 5 19.43 -55.15 63.05
N ARG A 6 19.87 -56.30 62.50
CA ARG A 6 20.36 -56.37 61.11
C ARG A 6 19.27 -56.11 60.06
N LYS A 7 18.01 -56.44 60.34
CA LYS A 7 16.89 -56.13 59.43
C LYS A 7 16.63 -54.63 59.37
N ASN A 8 16.56 -53.95 60.52
CA ASN A 8 16.34 -52.50 60.58
C ASN A 8 17.45 -51.70 59.89
N HIS A 9 18.70 -52.13 59.99
CA HIS A 9 19.81 -51.46 59.31
C HIS A 9 19.70 -51.51 57.77
N ARG A 10 19.22 -52.63 57.20
CA ARG A 10 18.98 -52.75 55.75
C ARG A 10 17.85 -51.83 55.28
N TYR A 11 16.79 -51.67 56.07
CA TYR A 11 15.70 -50.75 55.76
C TYR A 11 16.17 -49.29 55.82
N ILE A 12 17.03 -48.94 56.78
CA ILE A 12 17.61 -47.58 56.89
C ILE A 12 18.48 -47.27 55.67
N LEU A 13 19.38 -48.18 55.27
CA LEU A 13 20.21 -48.00 54.07
C LEU A 13 19.36 -47.88 52.81
N PHE A 14 18.31 -48.71 52.68
CA PHE A 14 17.36 -48.62 51.57
C PHE A 14 16.66 -47.26 51.54
N PHE A 15 16.21 -46.76 52.69
CA PHE A 15 15.53 -45.47 52.78
C PHE A 15 16.45 -44.29 52.43
N ILE A 16 17.72 -44.35 52.83
CA ILE A 16 18.72 -43.33 52.49
C ILE A 16 18.94 -43.32 50.97
N VAL A 17 19.22 -44.48 50.36
CA VAL A 17 19.45 -44.59 48.91
C VAL A 17 18.21 -44.15 48.12
N PHE A 18 17.02 -44.56 48.56
CA PHE A 18 15.76 -44.17 47.94
C PHE A 18 15.48 -42.67 48.05
N SER A 19 15.78 -42.06 49.20
CA SER A 19 15.67 -40.61 49.39
C SER A 19 16.60 -39.85 48.44
N PHE A 20 17.86 -40.28 48.30
CA PHE A 20 18.80 -39.68 47.34
C PHE A 20 18.34 -39.82 45.88
N LEU A 21 17.79 -40.97 45.50
CA LEU A 21 17.24 -41.17 44.15
C LEU A 21 16.03 -40.28 43.87
N ILE A 22 15.15 -40.10 44.86
CA ILE A 22 14.00 -39.19 44.76
C ILE A 22 14.47 -37.73 44.60
N THR A 23 15.36 -37.27 45.48
CA THR A 23 15.87 -35.90 45.42
C THR A 23 16.61 -35.63 44.11
N GLY A 24 17.43 -36.57 43.63
CA GLY A 24 18.09 -36.48 42.34
C GLY A 24 17.12 -36.41 41.16
N SER A 25 16.04 -37.21 41.22
CA SER A 25 14.99 -37.19 40.18
C SER A 25 14.24 -35.86 40.16
N PHE A 26 13.88 -35.32 41.33
CA PHE A 26 13.26 -33.99 41.42
C PHE A 26 14.16 -32.88 40.91
N TYR A 27 15.46 -32.94 41.23
CA TYR A 27 16.44 -31.98 40.74
C TYR A 27 16.57 -32.03 39.21
N PHE A 28 16.60 -33.23 38.63
CA PHE A 28 16.64 -33.40 37.17
C PHE A 28 15.38 -32.87 36.47
N LEU A 29 14.20 -33.15 37.03
CA LEU A 29 12.93 -32.63 36.51
C LEU A 29 12.86 -31.09 36.59
N PHE A 30 13.36 -30.50 37.68
CA PHE A 30 13.45 -29.05 37.83
C PHE A 30 14.38 -28.44 36.78
N LEU A 31 15.56 -29.04 36.56
CA LEU A 31 16.51 -28.58 35.56
C LEU A 31 15.93 -28.66 34.14
N GLN A 32 15.25 -29.75 33.81
CA GLN A 32 14.59 -29.93 32.52
C GLN A 32 13.51 -28.86 32.29
N SER A 33 12.70 -28.58 33.31
CA SER A 33 11.69 -27.51 33.26
C SER A 33 12.32 -26.14 33.03
N ALA A 34 13.40 -25.82 33.74
CA ALA A 34 14.13 -24.56 33.58
C ALA A 34 14.70 -24.38 32.15
N VAL A 35 15.25 -25.46 31.57
CA VAL A 35 15.77 -25.43 30.18
C VAL A 35 14.64 -25.21 29.18
N ILE A 36 13.51 -25.90 29.33
CA ILE A 36 12.33 -25.72 28.45
C ILE A 36 11.80 -24.29 28.55
N HIS A 37 11.68 -23.76 29.77
CA HIS A 37 11.22 -22.40 30.00
C HIS A 37 12.17 -21.37 29.36
N TYR A 38 13.49 -21.56 29.51
CA TYR A 38 14.49 -20.70 28.86
C TYR A 38 14.37 -20.71 27.34
N GLN A 39 14.23 -21.90 26.73
CA GLN A 39 14.07 -22.02 25.27
C GLN A 39 12.78 -21.35 24.78
N TYR A 40 11.69 -21.49 25.52
CA TYR A 40 10.41 -20.84 25.20
C TYR A 40 10.54 -19.32 25.27
N THR A 41 11.10 -18.80 26.36
CA THR A 41 11.32 -17.35 26.54
C THR A 41 12.23 -16.78 25.47
N LYS A 42 13.30 -17.50 25.10
CA LYS A 42 14.20 -17.11 24.01
C LYS A 42 13.45 -17.00 22.67
N ARG A 43 12.66 -18.01 22.30
CA ARG A 43 11.86 -17.99 21.05
C ARG A 43 10.89 -16.82 20.99
N ASN A 44 10.20 -16.51 22.11
CA ASN A 44 9.27 -15.39 22.16
C ASN A 44 9.98 -14.04 22.05
N TYR A 45 11.16 -13.92 22.65
CA TYR A 45 11.98 -12.73 22.53
C TYR A 45 12.44 -12.51 21.08
N ASP A 46 12.95 -13.55 20.43
CA ASP A 46 13.38 -13.50 19.03
C ASP A 46 12.21 -13.12 18.09
N ALA A 47 11.03 -13.73 18.28
CA ALA A 47 9.83 -13.39 17.52
C ALA A 47 9.39 -11.93 17.72
N SER A 48 9.46 -11.43 18.95
CA SER A 48 9.14 -10.03 19.27
C SER A 48 10.13 -9.06 18.63
N LEU A 49 11.41 -9.45 18.54
CA LEU A 49 12.46 -8.65 17.92
C LEU A 49 12.31 -8.59 16.39
N ILE A 50 11.90 -9.69 15.76
CA ILE A 50 11.55 -9.73 14.33
C ILE A 50 10.37 -8.78 14.05
N ALA A 51 9.28 -8.89 14.82
CA ALA A 51 8.11 -8.03 14.65
C ALA A 51 8.43 -6.54 14.83
N LEU A 52 9.34 -6.20 15.75
CA LEU A 52 9.80 -4.83 15.96
C LEU A 52 10.59 -4.31 14.74
N ASN A 53 11.46 -5.15 14.17
CA ASN A 53 12.25 -4.79 12.99
C ASN A 53 11.37 -4.60 11.74
N GLU A 54 10.37 -5.46 11.54
CA GLU A 54 9.39 -5.29 10.45
C GLU A 54 8.63 -3.97 10.58
N LYS A 55 8.15 -3.63 11.78
CA LYS A 55 7.50 -2.32 12.02
C LYS A 55 8.42 -1.15 11.72
N LYS A 56 9.71 -1.25 12.09
CA LYS A 56 10.70 -0.21 11.79
C LYS A 56 10.93 -0.07 10.29
N GLN A 57 11.02 -1.18 9.56
CA GLN A 57 11.17 -1.16 8.10
C GLN A 57 9.95 -0.54 7.42
N LEU A 58 8.74 -0.90 7.87
CA LEU A 58 7.50 -0.29 7.38
C LEU A 58 7.47 1.23 7.62
N ALA A 59 7.86 1.69 8.81
CA ALA A 59 7.92 3.13 9.11
C ALA A 59 8.94 3.87 8.22
N VAL A 60 10.11 3.26 7.95
CA VAL A 60 11.09 3.84 7.03
C VAL A 60 10.55 3.88 5.60
N SER A 61 9.89 2.81 5.15
CA SER A 61 9.25 2.76 3.83
C SER A 61 8.16 3.82 3.68
N ASP A 62 7.35 4.05 4.72
CA ASP A 62 6.30 5.07 4.72
C ASP A 62 6.88 6.48 4.60
N ILE A 63 7.95 6.78 5.35
CA ILE A 63 8.66 8.07 5.22
C ILE A 63 9.22 8.26 3.80
N HIS A 64 9.76 7.21 3.18
CA HIS A 64 10.24 7.28 1.80
C HIS A 64 9.10 7.49 0.80
N ALA A 65 7.99 6.77 0.96
CA ALA A 65 6.81 6.93 0.13
C ALA A 65 6.22 8.34 0.24
N GLN A 66 6.11 8.89 1.45
CA GLN A 66 5.65 10.26 1.68
C GLN A 66 6.56 11.30 1.02
N LYS A 67 7.89 11.11 1.09
CA LYS A 67 8.85 12.01 0.42
C LYS A 67 8.70 11.98 -1.11
N GLU A 68 8.54 10.79 -1.69
CA GLU A 68 8.32 10.66 -3.15
C GLU A 68 6.97 11.26 -3.55
N LEU A 69 5.90 10.99 -2.80
CA LEU A 69 4.59 11.60 -3.04
C LEU A 69 4.67 13.13 -2.97
N HIS A 70 5.31 13.69 -1.94
CA HIS A 70 5.49 15.13 -1.81
C HIS A 70 6.34 15.72 -2.97
N ARG A 71 7.35 14.99 -3.45
CA ARG A 71 8.14 15.41 -4.62
C ARG A 71 7.28 15.45 -5.88
N ILE A 72 6.46 14.43 -6.10
CA ILE A 72 5.54 14.36 -7.24
C ILE A 72 4.48 15.46 -7.15
N GLU A 73 3.99 15.75 -5.95
CA GLU A 73 3.05 16.85 -5.67
C GLU A 73 3.66 18.22 -5.97
N GLN A 74 4.91 18.47 -5.58
CA GLN A 74 5.61 19.71 -5.93
C GLN A 74 5.89 19.85 -7.42
N GLN A 75 6.18 18.74 -8.12
CA GLN A 75 6.39 18.75 -9.57
C GLN A 75 5.09 19.00 -10.35
N ASN A 76 3.96 18.57 -9.77
CA ASN A 76 2.65 18.65 -10.40
C ASN A 76 1.67 19.45 -9.52
N SER A 77 2.10 20.63 -9.05
CA SER A 77 1.34 21.45 -8.10
C SER A 77 -0.05 21.81 -8.62
N ASP A 78 -0.15 22.12 -9.91
CA ASP A 78 -1.40 22.50 -10.57
C ASP A 78 -2.40 21.31 -10.61
N PHE A 79 -1.88 20.09 -10.72
CA PHE A 79 -2.68 18.87 -10.72
C PHE A 79 -3.16 18.49 -9.32
N TYR A 80 -2.30 18.54 -8.30
CA TYR A 80 -2.73 18.22 -6.94
C TYR A 80 -3.67 19.28 -6.36
N ALA A 81 -3.45 20.56 -6.70
CA ALA A 81 -4.42 21.62 -6.42
C ALA A 81 -5.78 21.34 -7.08
N ALA A 82 -5.77 20.73 -8.28
CA ALA A 82 -6.98 20.36 -8.99
C ALA A 82 -7.68 19.10 -8.44
N ILE A 83 -6.95 18.14 -7.87
CA ILE A 83 -7.57 16.96 -7.23
C ILE A 83 -8.07 17.27 -5.82
N GLN A 84 -7.33 18.05 -5.02
CA GLN A 84 -7.69 18.32 -3.61
C GLN A 84 -8.92 19.23 -3.47
N SER A 85 -9.28 19.98 -4.50
CA SER A 85 -10.28 21.05 -4.41
C SER A 85 -11.67 20.67 -4.94
N ASN A 86 -12.22 19.47 -4.67
CA ASN A 86 -13.62 19.10 -5.04
C ASN A 86 -14.10 19.76 -6.35
N GLN A 87 -13.34 19.59 -7.43
CA GLN A 87 -13.44 20.52 -8.56
C GLN A 87 -14.78 20.42 -9.27
N SER A 88 -15.32 21.58 -9.64
CA SER A 88 -16.44 21.64 -10.57
C SER A 88 -15.97 21.19 -11.95
N LEU A 89 -16.87 20.57 -12.72
CA LEU A 89 -16.63 20.13 -14.09
C LEU A 89 -16.00 21.22 -14.98
N ASP A 90 -16.32 22.49 -14.72
CA ASP A 90 -15.76 23.65 -15.42
C ASP A 90 -14.25 23.82 -15.17
N GLN A 91 -13.77 23.59 -13.94
CA GLN A 91 -12.34 23.70 -13.62
C GLN A 91 -11.54 22.56 -14.26
N LEU A 92 -12.14 21.38 -14.31
CA LEU A 92 -11.59 20.23 -15.00
C LEU A 92 -11.59 20.46 -16.53
N LEU A 93 -12.63 21.06 -17.08
CA LEU A 93 -12.67 21.43 -18.49
C LEU A 93 -11.57 22.44 -18.83
N GLN A 94 -11.37 23.43 -17.96
CA GLN A 94 -10.33 24.45 -18.12
C GLN A 94 -8.92 23.84 -18.05
N LEU A 95 -8.68 22.90 -17.12
CA LEU A 95 -7.41 22.18 -17.02
C LEU A 95 -7.11 21.41 -18.31
N ALA A 96 -8.09 20.66 -18.81
CA ALA A 96 -7.96 19.88 -20.03
C ALA A 96 -7.68 20.78 -21.27
N THR A 97 -8.38 21.91 -21.35
CA THR A 97 -8.19 22.92 -22.40
C THR A 97 -6.78 23.51 -22.35
N ASN A 98 -6.34 23.98 -21.18
CA ASN A 98 -5.03 24.59 -20.98
C ASN A 98 -3.88 23.64 -21.34
N SER A 99 -4.04 22.34 -21.07
CA SER A 99 -3.01 21.35 -21.41
C SER A 99 -2.94 21.03 -22.90
N ALA A 100 -4.10 20.94 -23.56
CA ALA A 100 -4.15 20.81 -25.01
C ALA A 100 -3.41 22.00 -25.67
N GLU A 101 -3.67 23.22 -25.21
CA GLU A 101 -2.98 24.42 -25.70
C GLU A 101 -1.47 24.41 -25.40
N LYS A 102 -1.06 23.99 -24.19
CA LYS A 102 0.37 23.80 -23.85
C LYS A 102 1.06 22.76 -24.73
N SER A 103 0.30 21.79 -25.26
CA SER A 103 0.80 20.79 -26.22
C SER A 103 0.87 21.29 -27.66
N GLY A 104 0.49 22.55 -27.91
CA GLY A 104 0.49 23.17 -29.23
C GLY A 104 -0.76 22.92 -30.05
N PHE A 105 -1.83 22.37 -29.44
CA PHE A 105 -3.13 22.29 -30.10
C PHE A 105 -3.87 23.62 -30.05
N SER A 106 -4.65 23.89 -31.10
CA SER A 106 -5.74 24.88 -31.06
C SER A 106 -7.03 24.16 -30.68
N VAL A 107 -7.68 24.58 -29.59
CA VAL A 107 -8.92 23.98 -29.12
C VAL A 107 -10.08 24.51 -29.97
N ILE A 108 -10.75 23.64 -30.73
CA ILE A 108 -11.94 23.98 -31.51
C ILE A 108 -13.17 23.97 -30.61
N GLN A 109 -13.31 22.92 -29.81
CA GLN A 109 -14.43 22.73 -28.90
C GLN A 109 -13.97 21.94 -27.68
N ALA A 110 -14.42 22.35 -26.50
CA ALA A 110 -14.28 21.61 -25.26
C ALA A 110 -15.66 21.60 -24.57
N ALA A 111 -16.22 20.42 -24.34
CA ALA A 111 -17.53 20.30 -23.71
C ALA A 111 -17.63 19.01 -22.88
N PRO A 112 -18.40 19.02 -21.79
CA PRO A 112 -18.76 17.80 -21.10
C PRO A 112 -19.70 16.95 -21.95
N VAL A 113 -19.56 15.63 -21.86
CA VAL A 113 -20.35 14.69 -22.65
C VAL A 113 -21.62 14.34 -21.92
N VAL A 114 -22.71 15.01 -22.29
CA VAL A 114 -24.03 14.73 -21.71
C VAL A 114 -24.65 13.52 -22.40
N PHE A 115 -24.24 12.31 -22.05
CA PHE A 115 -25.00 11.11 -22.44
C PHE A 115 -26.22 10.95 -21.53
N LYS A 116 -27.41 10.86 -22.13
CA LYS A 116 -28.58 10.31 -21.45
C LYS A 116 -28.35 8.81 -21.24
N GLN A 117 -27.80 8.42 -20.10
CA GLN A 117 -27.91 7.03 -19.69
C GLN A 117 -29.38 6.66 -19.55
N LYS A 118 -29.69 5.38 -19.84
CA LYS A 118 -31.03 4.77 -19.80
C LYS A 118 -31.77 4.93 -18.44
N ASN A 119 -31.12 5.53 -17.44
CA ASN A 119 -31.58 5.74 -16.06
C ASN A 119 -31.48 7.20 -15.56
N ASN A 120 -31.58 8.22 -16.42
CA ASN A 120 -31.69 9.63 -15.99
C ASN A 120 -30.57 10.16 -15.06
N GLN A 121 -29.36 9.62 -15.15
CA GLN A 121 -28.18 10.26 -14.55
C GLN A 121 -27.35 10.87 -15.69
N PRO A 122 -27.07 12.18 -15.66
CA PRO A 122 -26.06 12.73 -16.54
C PRO A 122 -24.74 12.05 -16.20
N ALA A 123 -24.04 11.56 -17.22
CA ALA A 123 -22.67 11.11 -17.07
C ALA A 123 -21.79 12.36 -16.91
N ASP A 124 -21.79 12.94 -15.70
CA ASP A 124 -21.04 14.16 -15.37
C ASP A 124 -19.51 13.95 -15.41
N ASP A 125 -19.06 12.72 -15.70
CA ASP A 125 -17.67 12.30 -15.58
C ASP A 125 -16.91 12.27 -16.92
N GLN A 126 -17.47 12.76 -18.03
CA GLN A 126 -16.80 12.71 -19.33
C GLN A 126 -16.64 14.07 -20.00
N ILE A 127 -15.47 14.30 -20.59
CA ILE A 127 -15.11 15.50 -21.32
C ILE A 127 -14.73 15.14 -22.75
N GLN A 128 -15.27 15.86 -23.72
CA GLN A 128 -14.90 15.77 -25.12
C GLN A 128 -14.14 17.03 -25.54
N LEU A 129 -12.98 16.82 -26.15
CA LEU A 129 -12.12 17.85 -26.72
C LEU A 129 -11.99 17.64 -28.22
N GLN A 130 -12.41 18.63 -29.00
CA GLN A 130 -12.11 18.72 -30.42
C GLN A 130 -10.92 19.67 -30.60
N LEU A 131 -9.82 19.14 -31.11
CA LEU A 131 -8.53 19.81 -31.20
C LEU A 131 -8.08 19.88 -32.66
N SER A 132 -7.40 20.96 -33.03
CA SER A 132 -6.68 21.08 -34.30
C SER A 132 -5.19 21.24 -34.07
N GLY A 133 -4.38 20.47 -34.79
CA GLY A 133 -2.92 20.53 -34.65
C GLY A 133 -2.24 19.44 -35.47
N THR A 134 -0.97 19.19 -35.18
CA THR A 134 -0.20 18.15 -35.87
C THR A 134 -0.18 16.84 -35.07
N TYR A 135 0.20 15.74 -35.71
CA TYR A 135 0.47 14.48 -35.00
C TYR A 135 1.54 14.61 -33.92
N GLN A 136 2.50 15.53 -34.06
CA GLN A 136 3.51 15.77 -33.03
C GLN A 136 2.87 16.34 -31.76
N CYS A 137 1.91 17.25 -31.91
CA CYS A 137 1.11 17.76 -30.79
C CYS A 137 0.33 16.63 -30.11
N LEU A 138 -0.22 15.68 -30.89
CA LEU A 138 -0.95 14.54 -30.36
C LEU A 138 -0.06 13.65 -29.49
N PHE A 139 1.12 13.28 -29.98
CA PHE A 139 2.06 12.47 -29.21
C PHE A 139 2.51 13.19 -27.95
N TYR A 140 2.80 14.49 -28.04
CA TYR A 140 3.20 15.28 -26.88
C TYR A 140 2.06 15.40 -25.84
N PHE A 141 0.83 15.60 -26.28
CA PHE A 141 -0.34 15.63 -25.40
C PHE A 141 -0.59 14.29 -24.71
N ILE A 142 -0.52 13.18 -25.44
CA ILE A 142 -0.66 11.83 -24.85
C ILE A 142 0.49 11.54 -23.87
N ASP A 143 1.71 11.96 -24.20
CA ASP A 143 2.86 11.82 -23.31
C ASP A 143 2.68 12.64 -22.03
N GLN A 144 2.18 13.88 -22.14
CA GLN A 144 1.81 14.69 -20.98
C GLN A 144 0.72 14.02 -20.14
N LEU A 145 -0.33 13.49 -20.76
CA LEU A 145 -1.40 12.75 -20.07
C LEU A 145 -0.90 11.51 -19.33
N ASN A 146 0.10 10.80 -19.87
CA ASN A 146 0.63 9.57 -19.28
C ASN A 146 1.69 9.82 -18.20
N GLN A 147 2.51 10.86 -18.37
CA GLN A 147 3.60 11.19 -17.43
C GLN A 147 3.12 12.06 -16.27
N SER A 148 2.13 12.91 -16.53
CA SER A 148 1.54 13.74 -15.52
C SER A 148 0.41 12.93 -14.90
N ALA A 149 0.41 12.75 -13.57
CA ALA A 149 -0.77 12.21 -12.90
C ALA A 149 -1.92 13.16 -13.26
N TRP A 150 -2.90 12.72 -14.04
CA TRP A 150 -4.03 13.51 -14.50
C TRP A 150 -5.30 12.87 -13.96
N PRO A 151 -6.37 13.62 -13.63
CA PRO A 151 -7.62 13.00 -13.15
C PRO A 151 -8.40 12.36 -14.31
N TYR A 152 -7.84 12.37 -15.53
CA TYR A 152 -8.48 11.93 -16.74
C TYR A 152 -7.82 10.68 -17.29
N ILE A 153 -8.64 9.83 -17.89
CA ILE A 153 -8.20 8.71 -18.71
C ILE A 153 -8.67 8.97 -20.13
N LEU A 154 -7.74 8.86 -21.07
CA LEU A 154 -8.05 8.82 -22.49
C LEU A 154 -8.88 7.55 -22.79
N THR A 155 -10.16 7.72 -23.09
CA THR A 155 -11.06 6.60 -23.40
C THR A 155 -11.25 6.40 -24.89
N GLU A 156 -11.33 7.49 -25.65
CA GLU A 156 -11.49 7.42 -27.10
C GLU A 156 -10.67 8.51 -27.80
N LEU A 157 -10.04 8.13 -28.90
CA LEU A 157 -9.36 9.03 -29.83
C LEU A 157 -9.89 8.75 -31.24
N LYS A 158 -10.52 9.77 -31.84
CA LYS A 158 -10.99 9.75 -33.22
C LYS A 158 -10.24 10.80 -34.03
N ILE A 159 -9.59 10.36 -35.10
CA ILE A 159 -8.91 11.24 -36.05
C ILE A 159 -9.90 11.52 -37.17
N GLN A 160 -10.41 12.75 -37.24
CA GLN A 160 -11.39 13.13 -38.27
C GLN A 160 -10.69 13.52 -39.57
N HIS A 161 -9.62 14.31 -39.45
CA HIS A 161 -8.77 14.76 -40.55
C HIS A 161 -7.31 14.73 -40.10
N ALA A 162 -6.36 14.92 -41.03
CA ALA A 162 -4.93 14.90 -40.72
C ALA A 162 -4.50 15.93 -39.65
N ASP A 163 -5.31 16.96 -39.47
CA ASP A 163 -5.10 18.11 -38.59
C ASP A 163 -6.21 18.28 -37.53
N GLN A 164 -7.15 17.33 -37.42
CA GLN A 164 -8.29 17.41 -36.51
C GLN A 164 -8.49 16.12 -35.72
N PHE A 165 -8.48 16.27 -34.40
CA PHE A 165 -8.55 15.19 -33.44
C PHE A 165 -9.74 15.41 -32.51
N ASN A 166 -10.48 14.35 -32.25
CA ASN A 166 -11.54 14.33 -31.27
C ASN A 166 -11.17 13.35 -30.16
N ILE A 167 -11.02 13.87 -28.95
CA ILE A 167 -10.49 13.18 -27.80
C ILE A 167 -11.57 13.13 -26.72
N GLN A 168 -11.81 11.94 -26.19
CA GLN A 168 -12.70 11.74 -25.05
C GLN A 168 -11.90 11.34 -23.81
N LEU A 169 -12.15 12.06 -22.74
CA LEU A 169 -11.48 11.95 -21.45
C LEU A 169 -12.52 11.58 -20.39
N ASP A 170 -12.22 10.56 -19.58
CA ASP A 170 -13.07 10.08 -18.49
C ASP A 170 -12.44 10.46 -17.15
N LEU A 171 -13.22 11.09 -16.28
CA LEU A 171 -12.82 11.54 -14.95
C LEU A 171 -12.84 10.35 -13.99
N ARG A 172 -11.67 9.94 -13.48
CA ARG A 172 -11.65 8.99 -12.37
C ARG A 172 -11.88 9.73 -11.06
N SER A 173 -13.09 9.63 -10.53
CA SER A 173 -13.33 9.92 -9.12
C SER A 173 -12.61 8.86 -8.26
N PRO A 174 -11.80 9.23 -7.26
CA PRO A 174 -11.27 8.27 -6.31
C PRO A 174 -12.42 7.66 -5.50
N SER A 175 -12.67 6.36 -5.68
CA SER A 175 -13.61 5.56 -4.88
C SER A 175 -13.08 5.25 -3.49
#